data_AF-A0A812QCB4-F1
#
_entry.id   AF-A0A812QCB4-F1
#
_cell.length_a   1.000
_cell.length_b   1.000
_cell.length_c   1.000
_cell.angle_alpha   90.00
_cell.angle_beta   90.00
_cell.angle_gamma   90.00
#
_symmetry.space_group_name_H-M   'P 1'
#
loop_
_entity.id
_entity.type
_entity.pdbx_description
1 polymer ?
#
loop_
_entity_poly.entity_id
_entity_poly.type
_entity_poly.pdbx_seq_one_letter_code
_entity_poly.pdbx_strand_id
1 'polypeptide(L)'
;MPPEERLLPVGSRKMLCRKFARFFTQRAEHFVILRRKPIEGYDISFLITNTHLEEMVKEQIVNFIIEFMEDIDKEIKDLKIALNTRLRAAAAAYMSQFSQRG
;
A
#
# COMPACT_ATOMS: atom_id res chain seq x y z
N MET A 1 -6.50 -5.79 -19.42
CA MET A 1 -5.48 -6.24 -18.45
C MET A 1 -4.56 -7.26 -19.12
N PRO A 2 -3.24 -7.03 -19.10
CA PRO A 2 -2.26 -7.97 -19.63
C PRO A 2 -2.26 -9.33 -18.88
N PRO A 3 -1.83 -10.43 -19.54
CA PRO A 3 -1.92 -11.78 -19.00
C PRO A 3 -1.07 -12.02 -17.74
N GLU A 4 0.01 -11.27 -17.53
CA GLU A 4 0.84 -11.34 -16.33
C GLU A 4 0.18 -10.78 -15.05
N GLU A 5 -0.88 -9.97 -15.18
CA GLU A 5 -1.65 -9.49 -14.02
C GLU A 5 -2.71 -10.50 -13.53
N ARG A 6 -2.91 -11.61 -14.26
CA ARG A 6 -3.95 -12.61 -13.98
C ARG A 6 -3.56 -13.63 -12.90
N LEU A 7 -2.29 -13.67 -12.50
CA LEU A 7 -1.74 -14.66 -11.56
C LEU A 7 -1.88 -14.29 -10.08
N LEU A 8 -2.43 -13.12 -9.77
CA LEU A 8 -2.78 -12.77 -8.40
C LEU A 8 -4.29 -12.59 -8.30
N PRO A 9 -4.95 -13.18 -7.28
CA PRO A 9 -6.36 -12.89 -7.06
C PRO A 9 -6.48 -11.38 -6.88
N VAL A 10 -7.41 -10.77 -7.62
CA VAL A 10 -7.68 -9.32 -7.70
C VAL A 10 -7.82 -8.67 -6.31
N GLY A 11 -8.11 -9.46 -5.28
CA GLY A 11 -8.16 -9.04 -3.87
C GLY A 11 -6.82 -8.76 -3.19
N SER A 12 -5.69 -9.27 -3.67
CA SER A 12 -4.38 -9.16 -2.99
C SER A 12 -3.83 -7.74 -3.00
N ARG A 13 -3.84 -7.05 -4.16
CA ARG A 13 -3.45 -5.63 -4.25
C ARG A 13 -4.40 -4.74 -3.45
N LYS A 14 -5.71 -4.95 -3.56
CA LYS A 14 -6.71 -4.21 -2.73
C LYS A 14 -6.50 -4.42 -1.23
N MET A 15 -6.19 -5.64 -0.79
CA MET A 15 -5.91 -5.93 0.62
C MET A 15 -4.61 -5.26 1.08
N LEU A 16 -3.57 -5.28 0.25
CA LEU A 16 -2.30 -4.60 0.50
C LEU A 16 -2.50 -3.09 0.61
N CYS A 17 -3.14 -2.46 -0.39
CA CYS A 17 -3.51 -1.04 -0.37
C CYS A 17 -4.32 -0.69 0.87
N ARG A 18 -5.33 -1.49 1.24
CA ARG A 18 -6.18 -1.22 2.40
C ARG A 18 -5.43 -1.36 3.73
N LYS A 19 -4.52 -2.33 3.86
CA LYS A 19 -3.65 -2.43 5.05
C LYS A 19 -2.70 -1.23 5.15
N PHE A 20 -2.18 -0.80 4.01
CA PHE A 20 -1.23 0.31 3.92
C PHE A 20 -1.90 1.66 4.21
N ALA A 21 -3.02 1.95 3.56
CA ALA A 21 -3.85 3.12 3.81
C ALA A 21 -4.22 3.24 5.30
N ARG A 22 -4.54 2.11 5.95
CA ARG A 22 -4.86 2.04 7.39
C ARG A 22 -3.65 2.30 8.30
N PHE A 23 -2.44 1.94 7.87
CA PHE A 23 -1.21 2.23 8.60
C PHE A 23 -0.84 3.72 8.53
N PHE A 24 -1.03 4.35 7.37
CA PHE A 24 -0.79 5.79 7.18
C PHE A 24 -1.86 6.66 7.82
N THR A 25 -3.14 6.25 7.80
CA THR A 25 -4.20 7.00 8.52
C THR A 25 -4.03 6.97 10.04
N GLN A 26 -3.43 5.92 10.61
CA GLN A 26 -3.08 5.90 12.04
C GLN A 26 -1.97 6.89 12.41
N ARG A 27 -1.16 7.31 11.45
CA ARG A 27 -0.13 8.35 11.60
C ARG A 27 -0.59 9.72 11.05
N ALA A 28 -1.86 9.87 10.68
CA ALA A 28 -2.40 11.10 10.11
C ALA A 28 -2.28 12.31 11.03
N GLU A 29 -2.07 12.12 12.33
CA GLU A 29 -1.76 13.24 13.24
C GLU A 29 -0.44 13.93 12.91
N HIS A 30 0.49 13.23 12.25
CA HIS A 30 1.72 13.82 11.69
C HIS A 30 1.55 14.31 10.25
N PHE A 31 0.44 13.97 9.57
CA PHE A 31 0.15 14.35 8.19
C PHE A 31 -1.09 15.24 8.16
N VAL A 32 -0.89 16.53 8.42
CA VAL A 32 -1.96 17.54 8.59
C VAL A 32 -3.00 17.54 7.45
N ILE A 33 -2.60 17.21 6.22
CA ILE A 33 -3.48 17.20 5.04
C ILE A 33 -4.17 15.85 4.75
N LEU A 34 -3.87 14.78 5.50
CA LEU A 34 -4.42 13.44 5.26
C LEU A 34 -5.73 13.25 6.02
N ARG A 35 -6.80 12.79 5.33
CA ARG A 35 -8.06 12.50 6.02
C ARG A 35 -7.95 11.20 6.82
N ARG A 36 -8.36 11.23 8.09
CA ARG A 36 -8.46 10.06 8.98
C ARG A 36 -9.38 8.95 8.43
N LYS A 37 -10.37 9.33 7.61
CA LYS A 37 -11.27 8.42 6.91
C LYS A 37 -11.35 8.84 5.44
N PRO A 38 -11.08 7.94 4.47
CA PRO A 38 -11.20 8.26 3.06
C PRO A 38 -12.67 8.46 2.65
N ILE A 39 -12.89 9.08 1.49
CA ILE A 39 -14.21 9.14 0.85
C ILE A 39 -14.61 7.72 0.41
N GLU A 40 -15.90 7.43 0.39
CA GLU A 40 -16.41 6.17 -0.12
C GLU A 40 -15.92 5.89 -1.56
N GLY A 41 -15.51 4.65 -1.82
CA GLY A 41 -14.93 4.25 -3.10
C GLY A 41 -13.43 4.52 -3.27
N TYR A 42 -12.79 5.20 -2.30
CA TYR A 42 -11.35 5.50 -2.32
C TYR A 42 -10.61 4.86 -1.14
N ASP A 43 -9.36 4.48 -1.38
CA ASP A 43 -8.49 3.93 -0.33
C ASP A 43 -7.87 5.03 0.54
N ILE A 44 -7.56 6.20 -0.05
CA ILE A 44 -6.92 7.36 0.61
C ILE A 44 -7.61 8.65 0.13
N SER A 45 -7.64 9.67 0.99
CA SER A 45 -8.12 11.00 0.60
C SER A 45 -7.36 12.10 1.33
N PHE A 46 -7.09 13.19 0.64
CA PHE A 46 -6.48 14.40 1.19
C PHE A 46 -7.54 15.49 1.39
N LEU A 47 -7.37 16.32 2.41
CA LEU A 47 -8.15 17.53 2.63
C LEU A 47 -7.18 18.71 2.78
N ILE A 48 -7.23 19.62 1.82
CA ILE A 48 -6.42 20.83 1.82
C ILE A 48 -7.34 22.02 2.10
N THR A 49 -7.09 22.73 3.19
CA THR A 49 -7.83 23.92 3.59
C THR A 49 -6.99 25.18 3.35
N ASN A 50 -7.58 26.36 3.50
CA ASN A 50 -6.84 27.62 3.44
C ASN A 50 -5.74 27.71 4.52
N THR A 51 -5.99 27.19 5.73
CA THR A 51 -4.99 27.16 6.81
C THR A 51 -3.73 26.40 6.41
N HIS A 52 -3.87 25.30 5.67
CA HIS A 52 -2.70 24.56 5.16
C HIS A 52 -1.89 25.38 4.15
N LEU A 53 -2.55 26.24 3.36
CA LEU A 53 -1.89 27.13 2.39
C LEU A 53 -1.30 28.39 3.04
N GLU A 54 -1.76 28.75 4.23
CA GLU A 54 -1.18 29.81 5.06
C GLU A 54 0.08 29.35 5.79
N GLU A 55 0.11 28.08 6.22
CA GLU A 55 1.24 27.48 6.95
C GLU A 55 2.28 26.78 6.06
N MET A 56 1.88 26.31 4.87
CA MET A 56 2.73 25.52 3.98
C MET A 56 2.78 26.11 2.56
N VAL A 57 3.93 25.99 1.92
CA VAL A 57 4.11 26.40 0.52
C VAL A 57 3.38 25.43 -0.40
N LYS A 58 2.54 25.94 -1.31
CA LYS A 58 1.71 25.12 -2.21
C LYS A 58 2.53 24.10 -3.01
N GLU A 59 3.71 24.47 -3.48
CA GLU A 59 4.61 23.57 -4.23
C GLU A 59 5.08 22.40 -3.36
N GLN A 60 5.31 22.63 -2.06
CA GLN A 60 5.71 21.57 -1.13
C GLN A 60 4.56 20.58 -0.88
N ILE A 61 3.32 21.06 -0.79
CA ILE A 61 2.14 20.18 -0.68
C ILE A 61 2.02 19.29 -1.93
N VAL A 62 2.19 19.87 -3.12
CA VAL A 62 2.12 19.11 -4.38
C VAL A 62 3.23 18.06 -4.46
N ASN A 63 4.48 18.45 -4.17
CA ASN A 63 5.61 17.52 -4.17
C ASN A 63 5.41 16.39 -3.16
N PHE A 64 4.93 16.72 -1.96
CA PHE A 64 4.60 15.73 -0.95
C PHE A 64 3.57 14.72 -1.45
N ILE A 65 2.50 15.16 -2.12
CA ILE A 65 1.47 14.25 -2.65
C ILE A 65 2.06 13.33 -3.73
N ILE A 66 2.93 13.85 -4.59
CA ILE A 66 3.59 13.05 -5.65
C ILE A 66 4.49 11.99 -5.01
N GLU A 67 5.43 12.41 -4.14
CA GLU A 67 6.35 11.50 -3.44
C GLU A 67 5.60 10.43 -2.64
N PHE A 68 4.53 10.84 -1.95
CA PHE A 68 3.69 9.93 -1.17
C PHE A 68 3.04 8.83 -2.04
N MET A 69 2.56 9.20 -3.23
CA MET A 69 1.98 8.25 -4.17
C MET A 69 3.04 7.27 -4.72
N GLU A 70 4.24 7.77 -5.01
CA GLU A 70 5.37 6.95 -5.49
C GLU A 70 5.85 5.95 -4.42
N ASP A 71 5.97 6.39 -3.17
CA ASP A 71 6.37 5.55 -2.04
C ASP A 71 5.35 4.43 -1.77
N ILE A 72 4.05 4.73 -1.84
CA ILE A 72 3.00 3.71 -1.72
C ILE A 72 3.15 2.64 -2.80
N ASP A 73 3.34 3.06 -4.05
CA ASP A 73 3.46 2.12 -5.16
C ASP A 73 4.70 1.25 -5.04
N LYS A 74 5.81 1.81 -4.56
CA LYS A 74 7.04 1.07 -4.29
C LYS A 74 6.84 0.05 -3.17
N GLU A 75 6.29 0.46 -2.04
CA GLU A 75 6.12 -0.43 -0.89
C GLU A 75 5.11 -1.56 -1.18
N ILE A 76 4.05 -1.31 -1.96
CA ILE A 76 3.13 -2.37 -2.41
C ILE A 76 3.87 -3.41 -3.27
N LYS A 77 4.77 -2.98 -4.15
CA LYS A 77 5.59 -3.89 -4.96
C LYS A 77 6.51 -4.73 -4.06
N ASP A 78 7.16 -4.10 -3.09
CA ASP A 78 8.07 -4.78 -2.17
C ASP A 78 7.33 -5.80 -1.27
N LEU A 79 6.17 -5.42 -0.73
CA LEU A 79 5.30 -6.33 0.02
C LEU A 79 4.83 -7.53 -0.81
N LYS A 80 4.47 -7.30 -2.08
CA LYS A 80 4.11 -8.38 -3.01
C LYS A 80 5.27 -9.36 -3.23
N ILE A 81 6.49 -8.84 -3.41
CA ILE A 81 7.70 -9.67 -3.55
C ILE A 81 7.95 -10.48 -2.28
N ALA A 82 7.94 -9.82 -1.12
CA ALA A 82 8.16 -10.47 0.18
C ALA A 82 7.14 -11.58 0.45
N LEU A 83 5.87 -11.34 0.12
CA LEU A 83 4.81 -12.33 0.30
C LEU A 83 5.02 -13.54 -0.60
N ASN A 84 5.35 -13.33 -1.88
CA ASN A 84 5.63 -14.42 -2.81
C ASN A 84 6.84 -15.26 -2.39
N THR A 85 7.89 -14.62 -1.88
CA THR A 85 9.08 -15.31 -1.36
C THR A 85 8.72 -16.20 -0.17
N ARG A 86 7.95 -15.67 0.79
CA ARG A 86 7.48 -16.44 1.96
C ARG A 86 6.57 -17.59 1.56
N LEU A 87 5.67 -17.38 0.59
CA LEU A 87 4.77 -18.42 0.10
C LEU A 87 5.56 -19.58 -0.54
N ARG A 88 6.58 -19.26 -1.34
CA ARG A 88 7.47 -20.26 -1.94
C ARG A 88 8.23 -21.06 -0.89
N ALA A 89 8.80 -20.38 0.11
CA ALA A 89 9.51 -21.05 1.21
C ALA A 89 8.58 -22.01 1.99
N ALA A 90 7.36 -21.56 2.31
CA ALA A 90 6.37 -22.39 2.99
C ALA A 90 5.95 -23.61 2.15
N ALA A 91 5.70 -23.42 0.85
CA ALA A 91 5.36 -24.51 -0.06
C ALA A 91 6.51 -25.53 -0.17
N ALA A 92 7.76 -25.07 -0.31
CA ALA A 92 8.93 -25.95 -0.36
C ALA A 92 9.11 -26.76 0.93
N ALA A 93 8.94 -26.12 2.09
CA ALA A 93 9.02 -26.78 3.39
C ALA A 93 7.89 -27.78 3.63
N TYR A 94 6.69 -27.51 3.10
CA TYR A 94 5.58 -28.46 3.15
C TYR A 94 5.88 -29.68 2.26
N MET A 95 6.28 -29.46 1.00
CA MET A 95 6.55 -30.55 0.05
C MET A 95 7.72 -31.46 0.47
N SER A 96 8.76 -30.91 1.12
CA SER A 96 9.89 -31.71 1.60
C SER A 96 9.47 -32.74 2.67
N GLN A 97 8.42 -32.46 3.46
CA GLN A 97 7.88 -33.39 4.44
C GLN A 97 7.17 -34.60 3.80
N PHE A 98 6.62 -34.44 2.59
CA PHE A 98 6.00 -35.55 1.85
C PHE A 98 7.03 -36.40 1.13
N SER A 99 8.12 -35.79 0.64
CA SER A 99 9.20 -36.52 -0.04
C SER A 99 10.02 -37.40 0.91
N GLN A 100 9.99 -37.17 2.22
CA GLN A 100 10.69 -38.01 3.22
C GLN A 100 9.83 -39.15 3.79
N ARG A 101 8.57 -39.30 3.34
CA ARG A 101 7.61 -40.29 3.85
C ARG A 101 7.19 -41.36 2.82
N GLY A 102 7.87 -41.44 1.68
CA GLY A 102 7.76 -42.54 0.70
C GLY A 102 9.09 -43.23 0.52
#